data_AF-A0A927TNC4-F1
#
_entry.id   AF-A0A927TNC4-F1
#
_cell.length_a   1.000
_cell.length_b   1.000
_cell.length_c   1.000
_cell.angle_alpha   90.00
_cell.angle_beta   90.00
_cell.angle_gamma   90.00
#
_symmetry.space_group_name_H-M   'P 1'
#
loop_
_entity.id
_entity.type
_entity.pdbx_description
1 polymer ?
#
loop_
_entity_poly.entity_id
_entity_poly.type
_entity_poly.pdbx_seq_one_letter_code
_entity_poly.pdbx_strand_id
1 'polypeptide(L)'
;MACLHDADYKGQDVKNYIEKMWGYKDLDAFKNDTEVYEFLNTGKKSFENLLKIIRRQDKLVKNRYEIKKKTFDISIRSTIFNQDMLDQRVSNIEEFFDVIDW
;
A
#
# COMPACT_ATOMS: atom_id res chain seq x y z
N MET A 1 -1.75 -5.92 1.46
CA MET A 1 -1.66 -4.66 0.68
C MET A 1 -2.79 -4.56 -0.32
N ALA A 2 -2.89 -5.42 -1.34
CA ALA A 2 -3.96 -5.34 -2.36
C ALA A 2 -5.37 -5.14 -1.80
N CYS A 3 -5.81 -5.95 -0.82
CA CYS A 3 -7.16 -5.83 -0.26
C CYS A 3 -7.46 -4.47 0.39
N LEU A 4 -6.44 -3.73 0.81
CA LEU A 4 -6.62 -2.38 1.38
C LEU A 4 -7.07 -1.35 0.34
N HIS A 5 -6.98 -1.65 -0.95
CA HIS A 5 -7.59 -0.82 -1.99
C HIS A 5 -9.12 -0.79 -1.85
N ASP A 6 -9.71 -1.87 -1.36
CA ASP A 6 -11.16 -2.03 -1.25
C ASP A 6 -11.66 -1.45 0.07
N ALA A 7 -12.52 -0.44 0.00
CA ALA A 7 -13.08 0.21 1.19
C ALA A 7 -13.90 -0.77 2.08
N ASP A 8 -14.40 -1.87 1.52
CA ASP A 8 -15.17 -2.88 2.23
C ASP A 8 -14.27 -3.89 2.99
N TYR A 9 -12.96 -3.92 2.72
CA TYR A 9 -12.00 -4.75 3.45
C TYR A 9 -11.67 -4.13 4.83
N LYS A 10 -11.80 -4.95 5.88
CA LYS A 10 -11.62 -4.58 7.31
C LYS A 10 -10.64 -5.51 8.04
N GLY A 11 -9.77 -6.21 7.32
CA GLY A 11 -8.81 -7.16 7.90
C GLY A 11 -9.28 -8.61 7.90
N GLN A 12 -10.22 -8.96 7.02
CA GLN A 12 -10.63 -10.35 6.80
C GLN A 12 -9.45 -11.19 6.26
N ASP A 13 -9.61 -12.52 6.26
CA ASP A 13 -8.63 -13.42 5.65
C ASP A 13 -8.38 -13.06 4.18
N VAL A 14 -7.12 -12.79 3.84
CA VAL A 14 -6.71 -12.24 2.53
C VAL A 14 -7.04 -13.22 1.41
N LYS A 15 -6.76 -14.51 1.61
CA LYS A 15 -7.00 -15.54 0.59
C LYS A 15 -8.48 -15.65 0.28
N ASN A 16 -9.30 -15.84 1.32
CA ASN A 16 -10.74 -15.92 1.16
C ASN A 16 -11.35 -14.63 0.58
N TYR A 17 -10.83 -13.46 0.94
CA TYR A 17 -11.33 -12.20 0.37
C TYR A 17 -11.06 -12.13 -1.14
N ILE A 18 -9.85 -12.48 -1.58
CA ILE A 18 -9.51 -12.50 -3.00
C ILE A 18 -10.33 -13.55 -3.76
N GLU A 19 -10.48 -14.75 -3.19
CA GLU A 19 -11.16 -15.85 -3.88
C GLU A 19 -12.68 -15.68 -3.90
N LYS A 20 -13.28 -15.35 -2.74
CA LYS A 20 -14.74 -15.33 -2.58
C LYS A 20 -15.36 -13.97 -2.80
N MET A 21 -14.71 -12.89 -2.35
CA MET A 21 -15.26 -11.54 -2.48
C MET A 21 -14.92 -10.93 -3.83
N TRP A 22 -13.67 -11.07 -4.27
CA TRP A 22 -13.24 -10.57 -5.57
C TRP A 22 -13.45 -11.56 -6.73
N GLY A 23 -13.71 -12.83 -6.43
CA GLY A 23 -14.08 -13.82 -7.44
C GLY A 23 -12.91 -14.38 -8.24
N TYR A 24 -11.66 -14.17 -7.81
CA TYR A 24 -10.52 -14.83 -8.43
C TYR A 24 -10.55 -16.33 -8.11
N LYS A 25 -10.10 -17.16 -9.06
CA LYS A 25 -10.02 -18.61 -8.85
C LYS A 25 -9.15 -18.98 -7.64
N ASP A 26 -7.98 -18.35 -7.55
CA ASP A 26 -6.98 -18.52 -6.52
C ASP A 26 -6.04 -17.31 -6.48
N LEU A 27 -5.13 -17.29 -5.50
CA LEU A 27 -4.13 -16.22 -5.36
C LEU A 27 -3.19 -16.12 -6.56
N ASP A 28 -2.94 -17.21 -7.27
CA ASP A 28 -2.01 -17.21 -8.40
C ASP A 28 -2.67 -16.59 -9.63
N ALA A 29 -3.95 -16.86 -9.88
CA ALA A 29 -4.73 -16.16 -10.88
C ALA A 29 -4.75 -14.64 -10.62
N PHE A 30 -4.94 -14.22 -9.38
CA PHE A 30 -4.86 -12.79 -9.01
C PHE A 30 -3.48 -12.17 -9.29
N LYS A 31 -2.40 -12.86 -8.92
CA LYS A 31 -1.03 -12.34 -9.15
C LYS A 31 -0.63 -12.28 -10.63
N ASN A 32 -1.22 -13.14 -11.45
CA ASN A 32 -0.95 -13.22 -12.89
C ASN A 32 -1.92 -12.37 -13.74
N ASP A 33 -2.87 -11.67 -13.11
CA ASP A 33 -3.79 -10.78 -13.80
C ASP A 33 -3.04 -9.55 -14.32
N THR A 34 -2.96 -9.40 -15.65
CA THR A 34 -2.29 -8.27 -16.29
C THR A 34 -3.03 -6.95 -16.08
N GLU A 35 -4.33 -7.00 -15.82
CA GLU A 35 -5.18 -5.85 -15.58
C GLU A 35 -5.39 -5.60 -14.07
N VAL A 36 -4.60 -6.24 -13.20
CA VAL A 36 -4.74 -6.15 -11.74
C VAL A 36 -4.67 -4.70 -11.24
N TYR A 37 -3.87 -3.85 -11.89
CA TYR A 37 -3.80 -2.44 -11.53
C TYR A 37 -5.13 -1.73 -11.76
N GLU A 38 -5.76 -1.92 -12.92
CA GLU A 38 -7.08 -1.34 -13.22
C GLU A 38 -8.14 -1.93 -12.28
N PHE A 39 -8.12 -3.24 -12.06
CA PHE A 39 -9.02 -3.90 -11.12
C PHE A 39 -8.93 -3.29 -9.71
N LEU A 40 -7.72 -3.10 -9.18
CA LEU A 40 -7.47 -2.52 -7.85
C LEU A 40 -7.78 -1.02 -7.77
N ASN A 41 -8.12 -0.37 -8.88
CA ASN A 41 -8.42 1.06 -8.94
C ASN A 41 -9.79 1.36 -9.58
N THR A 42 -10.68 0.37 -9.64
CA THR A 42 -12.04 0.52 -10.20
C THR A 42 -13.13 0.42 -9.13
N GLY A 43 -14.18 1.24 -9.29
CA GLY A 43 -15.37 1.24 -8.43
C GLY A 43 -15.04 1.72 -7.02
N LYS A 44 -15.29 0.88 -6.01
CA LYS A 44 -14.92 1.18 -4.61
C LYS A 44 -13.44 0.94 -4.28
N LYS A 45 -12.68 0.34 -5.21
CA LYS A 45 -11.26 0.05 -5.03
C LYS A 45 -10.43 1.23 -5.51
N SER A 46 -9.44 1.63 -4.73
CA SER A 46 -8.53 2.72 -5.09
C SER A 46 -7.24 2.65 -4.26
N PHE A 47 -6.12 2.98 -4.88
CA PHE A 47 -4.85 3.16 -4.16
C PHE A 47 -4.95 4.24 -3.08
N GLU A 48 -5.84 5.22 -3.21
CA GLU A 48 -6.08 6.24 -2.18
C GLU A 48 -6.62 5.64 -0.87
N ASN A 49 -7.46 4.60 -0.97
CA ASN A 49 -7.92 3.87 0.21
C ASN A 49 -6.75 3.19 0.92
N LEU A 50 -5.86 2.55 0.15
CA LEU A 50 -4.64 1.95 0.67
C LEU A 50 -3.77 3.02 1.36
N LEU A 51 -3.47 4.13 0.68
CA LEU A 51 -2.62 5.22 1.21
C LEU A 51 -3.16 5.78 2.52
N LYS A 52 -4.48 6.00 2.58
CA LYS A 52 -5.15 6.51 3.80
C LYS A 52 -4.98 5.57 5.00
N ILE A 53 -4.97 4.26 4.77
CA ILE A 53 -4.81 3.26 5.82
C ILE A 53 -3.34 3.19 6.26
N ILE A 54 -2.40 3.02 5.33
CA ILE A 54 -0.98 2.81 5.67
C ILE A 54 -0.32 4.06 6.27
N ARG A 55 -0.79 5.27 5.90
CA ARG A 55 -0.33 6.53 6.54
C ARG A 55 -0.59 6.57 8.05
N ARG A 56 -1.59 5.82 8.53
CA ARG A 56 -1.99 5.76 9.95
C ARG A 56 -1.38 4.58 10.69
N GLN A 57 -0.76 3.65 9.99
CA GLN A 57 -0.13 2.48 10.58
C GLN A 57 1.32 2.79 10.98
N ASP A 58 1.78 2.09 12.02
CA ASP A 58 3.20 2.01 12.30
C ASP A 58 3.92 1.28 11.16
N LYS A 59 5.21 1.58 11.03
CA LYS A 59 6.04 1.13 9.89
C LYS A 59 7.29 0.49 10.42
N LEU A 60 7.72 -0.58 9.75
CA LEU A 60 9.01 -1.21 10.01
C LEU A 60 10.16 -0.26 9.71
N VAL A 61 10.08 0.44 8.57
CA VAL A 61 11.02 1.48 8.17
C VAL A 61 10.24 2.75 7.89
N LYS A 62 10.69 3.87 8.46
CA LYS A 62 10.14 5.20 8.18
C LYS A 62 11.27 6.18 7.92
N ASN A 63 11.22 6.87 6.80
CA ASN A 63 12.18 7.91 6.49
C ASN A 63 11.66 9.27 6.94
N ARG A 64 12.52 10.07 7.56
CA ARG A 64 12.31 11.52 7.68
C ARG A 64 13.04 12.15 6.52
N TYR A 65 12.30 12.69 5.56
CA TYR A 65 12.87 13.29 4.35
C TYR A 65 12.34 14.70 4.13
N GLU A 66 13.08 15.44 3.31
CA GLU A 66 12.70 16.75 2.80
C GLU A 66 12.68 16.70 1.28
N ILE A 67 11.63 17.25 0.67
CA ILE A 67 11.46 17.34 -0.79
C ILE A 67 11.56 18.81 -1.19
N LYS A 68 12.59 19.16 -1.97
CA LYS A 68 12.77 20.49 -2.53
C LYS A 68 12.25 20.51 -3.96
N LYS A 69 10.95 20.82 -4.11
CA LYS A 69 10.25 20.78 -5.41
C LYS A 69 10.92 21.59 -6.52
N LYS A 70 11.47 22.77 -6.22
CA LYS A 70 12.11 23.65 -7.23
C LYS A 70 13.37 23.05 -7.85
N THR A 71 14.10 22.23 -7.09
CA THR A 71 15.38 21.65 -7.51
C THR A 71 15.30 20.14 -7.69
N PHE A 72 14.12 19.54 -7.46
CA PHE A 72 13.93 18.09 -7.50
C PHE A 72 14.84 17.31 -6.55
N ASP A 73 15.30 17.96 -5.48
CA ASP A 73 16.17 17.31 -4.51
C ASP A 73 15.33 16.62 -3.44
N ILE A 74 15.67 15.37 -3.16
CA ILE A 74 15.12 14.61 -2.03
C ILE A 74 16.28 14.31 -1.09
N SER A 75 16.13 14.69 0.18
CA SER A 75 17.16 14.46 1.20
C SER A 75 16.58 13.66 2.36
N ILE A 76 17.13 12.47 2.61
CA ILE A 76 16.81 11.67 3.79
C ILE A 76 17.60 12.23 4.97
N ARG A 77 16.89 12.72 6.00
CA ARG A 77 17.48 13.26 7.24
C ARG A 77 17.81 12.17 8.24
N SER A 78 16.96 11.14 8.32
CA SER A 78 17.15 9.97 9.16
C SER A 78 16.20 8.86 8.76
N THR A 79 16.57 7.63 9.05
CA THR A 79 15.72 6.45 8.89
C THR A 79 15.45 5.84 10.26
N ILE A 80 14.18 5.63 10.57
CA ILE A 80 13.73 5.01 11.81
C ILE A 80 13.40 3.56 11.49
N PHE A 81 13.94 2.64 12.27
CA PHE A 81 13.64 1.22 12.21
C PHE A 81 12.88 0.81 13.47
N ASN A 82 11.63 0.33 13.31
CA ASN A 82 10.80 -0.14 14.40
C ASN A 82 10.77 -1.67 14.43
N GLN A 83 11.59 -2.27 15.30
CA GLN A 83 11.71 -3.73 15.43
C GLN A 83 10.39 -4.42 15.80
N ASP A 84 9.49 -3.74 16.51
CA ASP A 84 8.20 -4.30 16.92
C ASP A 84 7.30 -4.65 15.72
N MET A 85 7.61 -4.12 14.54
CA MET A 85 6.85 -4.33 13.30
C MET A 85 7.44 -5.44 12.40
N LEU A 86 8.48 -6.16 12.82
CA LEU A 86 9.15 -7.18 12.00
C LEU A 86 8.20 -8.26 11.47
N ASP A 87 7.30 -8.74 12.33
CA ASP A 87 6.33 -9.80 11.97
C ASP A 87 4.99 -9.24 11.48
N GLN A 88 4.89 -7.91 11.32
CA GLN A 88 3.66 -7.23 10.92
C GLN A 88 3.66 -6.95 9.42
N ARG A 89 2.47 -7.03 8.81
CA ARG A 89 2.26 -6.68 7.40
C ARG A 89 2.09 -5.16 7.26
N VAL A 90 3.20 -4.44 7.30
CA VAL A 90 3.27 -2.98 7.18
C VAL A 90 3.96 -2.56 5.89
N SER A 91 3.83 -1.29 5.50
CA SER A 91 4.49 -0.73 4.33
C SER A 91 4.74 0.76 4.53
N ASN A 92 5.80 1.27 3.91
CA ASN A 92 6.10 2.70 3.79
C ASN A 92 5.97 3.20 2.34
N ILE A 93 5.23 2.48 1.48
CA ILE A 93 5.11 2.82 0.06
C ILE A 93 4.45 4.19 -0.16
N GLU A 94 3.69 4.72 0.81
CA GLU A 94 3.19 6.10 0.74
C GLU A 94 4.31 7.14 0.63
N GLU A 95 5.52 6.85 1.14
CA GLU A 95 6.67 7.76 0.99
C GLU A 95 7.07 7.94 -0.47
N PHE A 96 6.86 6.92 -1.32
CA PHE A 96 7.04 7.03 -2.77
C PHE A 96 5.99 7.96 -3.39
N PHE A 97 4.72 7.81 -3.00
CA PHE A 97 3.65 8.67 -3.50
C PHE A 97 3.80 10.12 -3.05
N ASP A 98 4.29 10.37 -1.85
CA ASP A 98 4.62 11.73 -1.39
C ASP A 98 5.68 12.43 -2.29
N VAL A 99 6.49 11.64 -3.01
CA VAL A 99 7.49 12.13 -3.98
C VAL A 99 6.89 12.29 -5.39
N ILE A 100 6.08 11.34 -5.85
CA ILE A 100 5.63 11.28 -7.25
C ILE A 100 4.24 11.88 -7.52
N ASP A 101 3.38 12.07 -6.50
CA ASP A 101 2.09 12.79 -6.58
C ASP A 101 2.23 14.28 -6.18
N TRP A 102 3.47 14.79 -6.29
CA TRP A 102 3.86 16.19 -6.20
C TRP A 102 3.02 17.21 -6.97
#